data_AF-A0A086K2T2-F1
#
_entry.id   AF-A0A086K2T2-F1
#
_cell.length_a   1.000
_cell.length_b   1.000
_cell.length_c   1.000
_cell.angle_alpha   90.00
_cell.angle_beta   90.00
_cell.angle_gamma   90.00
#
_symmetry.space_group_name_H-M   'P 1'
#
loop_
_entity.id
_entity.type
_entity.pdbx_description
1 polymer ?
#
loop_
_entity_poly.entity_id
_entity_poly.type
_entity_poly.pdbx_seq_one_letter_code
_entity_poly.pdbx_strand_id
1 'polypeptide(L)' 'LAEYMYKVSGAFTDFYQACKVLGSPQQNTRLLLCEATRKVLQASFYLLGITPLERI' A
#
# COMPACT_ATOMS: atom_id res chain seq x y z
N LEU A 1 12.17 9.48 -5.83
CA LEU A 1 11.09 8.46 -5.87
C LEU A 1 11.18 7.48 -4.69
N ALA A 2 12.35 6.93 -4.38
CA ALA A 2 12.52 6.04 -3.21
C ALA A 2 12.06 6.67 -1.87
N GLU A 3 12.40 7.95 -1.60
CA GLU A 3 11.93 8.64 -0.40
C GLU A 3 10.39 8.78 -0.34
N TYR A 4 9.74 9.01 -1.48
CA TYR A 4 8.28 9.05 -1.56
C TYR A 4 7.68 7.69 -1.21
N MET A 5 8.21 6.61 -1.79
CA MET A 5 7.79 5.25 -1.47
C MET A 5 7.98 4.93 0.02
N TYR A 6 9.09 5.36 0.61
CA TYR A 6 9.34 5.20 2.04
C TYR A 6 8.26 5.89 2.89
N LYS A 7 7.89 7.13 2.56
CA LYS A 7 6.81 7.86 3.25
C LYS A 7 5.44 7.19 3.07
N VAL A 8 5.11 6.73 1.86
CA VAL A 8 3.86 6.01 1.57
C VAL A 8 3.78 4.70 2.34
N SER A 9 4.86 3.91 2.33
CA SER A 9 4.93 2.65 3.08
C SER A 9 4.81 2.86 4.59
N GLY A 10 5.43 3.91 5.12
CA GLY A 10 5.28 4.29 6.53
C GLY A 10 3.84 4.62 6.88
N ALA A 11 3.21 5.53 6.14
CA ALA A 11 1.81 5.91 6.37
C ALA A 11 0.84 4.72 6.22
N PHE A 12 1.09 3.81 5.27
CA PHE A 12 0.29 2.59 5.12
C PHE A 12 0.48 1.61 6.29
N THR A 13 1.69 1.52 6.84
CA THR A 13 1.98 0.68 8.01
C THR A 13 1.19 1.18 9.22
N ASP A 14 1.22 2.49 9.48
CA ASP A 14 0.45 3.12 10.57
C ASP A 14 -1.06 2.87 10.39
N PHE A 15 -1.57 3.03 9.16
CA PHE A 15 -2.96 2.71 8.82
C PHE A 15 -3.31 1.25 9.12
N TYR A 16 -2.50 0.30 8.65
CA TYR A 16 -2.78 -1.13 8.77
C TYR A 16 -2.73 -1.60 10.23
N GLN A 17 -1.86 -1.01 11.05
CA GLN A 17 -1.78 -1.26 12.49
C GLN A 17 -2.97 -0.68 13.25
N ALA A 18 -3.42 0.52 12.90
CA ALA A 18 -4.51 1.20 13.61
C ALA A 18 -5.91 0.73 13.17
N CYS A 19 -6.07 0.26 11.93
CA CYS A 19 -7.37 -0.05 11.34
C CYS A 19 -7.49 -1.51 10.92
N LYS A 20 -8.35 -2.27 11.60
CA LYS A 20 -8.76 -3.60 11.13
C LYS A 20 -9.45 -3.49 9.77
N VAL A 21 -8.90 -4.06 8.72
CA VAL A 21 -9.49 -4.00 7.37
C VAL A 21 -10.66 -4.98 7.26
N LEU A 22 -10.38 -6.28 7.44
CA LEU A 22 -11.35 -7.35 7.29
C LEU A 22 -12.31 -7.43 8.47
N GLY A 23 -13.60 -7.60 8.19
CA GLY A 23 -14.66 -7.65 9.19
C GLY A 23 -14.94 -6.31 9.87
N SER A 24 -14.43 -5.20 9.35
CA SER A 24 -14.80 -3.86 9.81
C SER A 24 -16.01 -3.32 9.06
N PRO A 25 -16.82 -2.41 9.66
CA PRO A 25 -17.92 -1.76 8.94
C PRO A 25 -17.45 -0.99 7.69
N GLN A 26 -16.20 -0.53 7.67
CA GLN A 26 -15.58 0.20 6.56
C GLN A 26 -14.73 -0.69 5.63
N GLN A 27 -14.91 -2.02 5.69
CA GLN A 27 -14.08 -2.99 4.97
C GLN A 27 -13.90 -2.63 3.49
N ASN A 28 -14.98 -2.35 2.76
CA ASN A 28 -14.91 -2.08 1.32
C ASN A 28 -14.06 -0.84 1.01
N THR A 29 -14.25 0.25 1.76
CA THR A 29 -13.44 1.47 1.62
C THR A 29 -11.99 1.21 1.95
N ARG A 30 -11.71 0.45 3.02
CA ARG A 30 -10.34 0.12 3.44
C ARG A 30 -9.64 -0.80 2.44
N LEU A 31 -10.36 -1.74 1.82
CA LEU A 31 -9.84 -2.57 0.73
C LEU A 31 -9.49 -1.73 -0.50
N LEU A 32 -10.32 -0.76 -0.87
CA LEU A 32 -10.01 0.18 -1.95
C LEU A 32 -8.74 0.99 -1.65
N LEU A 33 -8.55 1.42 -0.40
CA LEU A 33 -7.32 2.08 0.02
C LEU A 33 -6.09 1.16 -0.11
N CYS A 34 -6.18 -0.09 0.34
CA CYS A 34 -5.11 -1.08 0.17
C CYS A 34 -4.76 -1.27 -1.32
N GLU A 35 -5.76 -1.39 -2.18
CA GLU A 35 -5.57 -1.60 -3.61
C GLU A 35 -4.97 -0.36 -4.30
N ALA A 36 -5.39 0.85 -3.89
CA ALA A 36 -4.80 2.09 -4.38
C ALA A 36 -3.33 2.21 -3.98
N THR A 37 -2.98 1.93 -2.71
CA THR A 37 -1.59 1.93 -2.24
C THR A 37 -0.76 0.90 -2.99
N ARG A 38 -1.28 -0.32 -3.21
CA ARG A 38 -0.62 -1.37 -4.00
C ARG A 38 -0.27 -0.88 -5.40
N LYS A 39 -1.22 -0.27 -6.12
CA LYS A 39 -1.00 0.25 -7.47
C LYS A 39 0.05 1.36 -7.52
N VAL A 40 0.02 2.28 -6.56
CA VAL A 40 1.01 3.37 -6.47
C VAL A 40 2.41 2.84 -6.20
N LEU A 41 2.56 1.91 -5.26
CA LEU A 41 3.85 1.30 -4.96
C LEU A 41 4.37 0.47 -6.15
N GLN A 42 3.50 -0.31 -6.79
CA GLN A 42 3.83 -1.10 -7.98
C GLN A 42 4.35 -0.20 -9.12
N ALA A 43 3.63 0.87 -9.44
CA ALA A 43 4.08 1.85 -10.45
C ALA A 43 5.42 2.49 -10.05
N SER A 44 5.60 2.83 -8.77
CA SER A 44 6.85 3.43 -8.28
C SER A 44 8.04 2.47 -8.39
N PHE A 45 7.85 1.18 -8.11
CA PHE A 45 8.88 0.16 -8.33
C PHE A 45 9.24 0.03 -9.81
N TYR A 46 8.26 -0.02 -10.71
CA TYR A 46 8.52 -0.09 -12.15
C TYR A 46 9.29 1.13 -12.66
N LEU A 47 8.96 2.34 -12.18
CA LEU A 47 9.69 3.56 -12.51
C LEU A 47 11.15 3.55 -12.02
N LEU A 48 11.46 2.77 -10.98
CA LEU A 48 12.83 2.55 -10.50
C LEU A 48 13.53 1.37 -11.20
N GLY A 49 12.90 0.71 -12.17
CA GLY A 49 13.44 -0.47 -12.83
C GLY A 49 13.37 -1.75 -11.98
N ILE A 50 12.56 -1.75 -10.92
CA ILE A 50 12.37 -2.88 -10.02
C ILE A 50 11.08 -3.60 -10.41
N THR A 51 11.13 -4.92 -10.55
CA THR A 51 9.91 -5.74 -10.71
C THR A 51 9.41 -6.17 -9.33
N PRO A 52 8.27 -5.64 -8.84
CA PRO A 52 7.76 -5.99 -7.53
C PRO A 52 7.18 -7.41 -7.51
N LEU A 53 7.40 -8.15 -6.42
CA LEU A 53 6.79 -9.46 -6.17
C LEU A 53 5.41 -9.28 -5.55
N GLU A 54 4.41 -10.06 -6.00
CA GLU A 54 3.07 -10.05 -5.38
C GLU A 54 3.00 -10.88 -4.09
N ARG A 55 3.89 -11.85 -3.94
CA ARG A 55 4.03 -12.70 -2.76
C ARG A 55 5.51 -13.05 -2.59
N ILE A 56 6.01 -12.90 -1.36
CA ILE A 56 7.33 -13.36 -0.92
C ILE A 56 7.17 -14.75 -0.30
#